data_AF-W9RHG5-F1
#
_entry.id   AF-W9RHG5-F1
#
_cell.length_a   1.000
_cell.length_b   1.000
_cell.length_c   1.000
_cell.angle_alpha   90.00
_cell.angle_beta   90.00
_cell.angle_gamma   90.00
#
_symmetry.space_group_name_H-M   'P 1'
#
loop_
_entity.id
_entity.type
_entity.pdbx_description
1 polymer ?
#
loop_
_entity_poly.entity_id
_entity_poly.type
_entity_poly.pdbx_seq_one_letter_code
_entity_poly.pdbx_strand_id
1 'polypeptide(L)'
;MTGQENQEDEEEDWMINWDRRRRAAAVQVLCYVVYVLQLRHVYYSKHHVNHSATCLKGKKRNAPGDDLFRKEFESMREAISSVTEAIREGNAIAKRSRARVYSEEEVFAELVNIGVDERLRYKAYTFLTQDATRVRAFFGCPVEERKNFVLQLMYGPRNL
;
A
#
# COMPACT_ATOMS: atom_id res chain seq x y z
N MET A 1 6.42 8.40 -28.50
CA MET A 1 5.24 8.15 -27.65
C MET A 1 5.35 6.85 -26.85
N THR A 2 6.44 6.07 -26.95
CA THR A 2 6.58 4.74 -26.33
C THR A 2 7.12 4.72 -24.89
N GLY A 3 7.56 5.87 -24.35
CA GLY A 3 8.21 5.92 -23.03
C GLY A 3 7.25 5.99 -21.85
N GLN A 4 6.09 6.64 -22.02
CA GLN A 4 5.08 6.75 -20.96
C GLN A 4 4.20 5.50 -20.87
N GLU A 5 3.80 4.90 -21.99
CA GLU A 5 3.07 3.62 -22.00
C GLU A 5 3.88 2.51 -21.30
N ASN A 6 5.17 2.36 -21.64
CA ASN A 6 6.02 1.36 -20.98
C ASN A 6 6.16 1.59 -19.47
N GLN A 7 6.11 2.84 -18.99
CA GLN A 7 6.24 3.14 -17.57
C GLN A 7 4.93 2.92 -16.80
N GLU A 8 3.79 3.20 -17.43
CA GLU A 8 2.46 2.88 -16.89
C GLU A 8 2.22 1.36 -16.87
N ASP A 9 2.64 0.66 -17.93
CA ASP A 9 2.59 -0.81 -18.02
C ASP A 9 3.48 -1.48 -16.95
N GLU A 10 4.66 -0.92 -16.67
CA GLU A 10 5.55 -1.40 -15.59
C GLU A 10 4.98 -1.14 -14.20
N GLU A 11 4.33 0.02 -13.98
CA GLU A 11 3.65 0.33 -12.71
C GLU A 11 2.42 -0.56 -12.49
N GLU A 12 1.62 -0.83 -13.55
CA GLU A 12 0.50 -1.77 -13.50
C GLU A 12 0.97 -3.20 -13.23
N ASP A 13 2.02 -3.67 -13.93
CA ASP A 13 2.57 -5.02 -13.71
C ASP A 13 3.13 -5.17 -12.29
N TRP A 14 3.80 -4.15 -11.77
CA TRP A 14 4.25 -4.12 -10.39
C TRP A 14 3.09 -4.19 -9.39
N MET A 15 2.03 -3.40 -9.62
CA MET A 15 0.82 -3.40 -8.77
C MET A 15 0.09 -4.74 -8.79
N ILE A 16 -0.04 -5.38 -9.96
CA ILE A 16 -0.66 -6.69 -10.12
C ILE A 16 0.18 -7.77 -9.43
N ASN A 17 1.50 -7.74 -9.60
CA ASN A 17 2.42 -8.67 -8.97
C ASN A 17 2.42 -8.51 -7.45
N TRP A 18 2.36 -7.27 -6.96
CA TRP A 18 2.24 -6.95 -5.55
C TRP A 18 0.93 -7.46 -4.94
N ASP A 19 -0.21 -7.22 -5.60
CA ASP A 19 -1.51 -7.73 -5.16
C ASP A 19 -1.55 -9.27 -5.19
N ARG A 20 -1.00 -9.89 -6.23
CA ARG A 20 -0.87 -11.35 -6.33
C ARG A 20 -0.05 -11.93 -5.18
N ARG A 21 1.09 -11.32 -4.84
CA ARG A 21 1.94 -11.73 -3.70
C ARG A 21 1.23 -11.54 -2.37
N ARG A 22 0.50 -10.45 -2.17
CA ARG A 22 -0.30 -10.22 -0.96
C ARG A 22 -1.41 -11.25 -0.80
N ARG A 23 -2.14 -11.55 -1.87
CA ARG A 23 -3.18 -12.60 -1.87
C ARG A 23 -2.59 -13.97 -1.60
N ALA A 24 -1.46 -14.31 -2.22
CA ALA A 24 -0.77 -15.57 -1.99
C ALA A 24 -0.31 -15.73 -0.53
N ALA A 25 0.26 -14.68 0.07
CA ALA A 25 0.64 -14.68 1.49
C ALA A 25 -0.58 -14.84 2.41
N ALA A 26 -1.68 -14.13 2.13
CA ALA A 26 -2.92 -14.28 2.88
C ALA A 26 -3.50 -15.70 2.79
N VAL A 27 -3.49 -16.31 1.60
CA VAL A 27 -3.90 -17.70 1.40
C VAL A 27 -3.00 -18.67 2.17
N GLN A 28 -1.68 -18.49 2.12
CA GLN A 28 -0.74 -19.33 2.88
C GLN A 28 -1.00 -19.27 4.39
N VAL A 29 -1.20 -18.07 4.93
CA VAL A 29 -1.53 -17.89 6.36
C VAL A 29 -2.86 -18.56 6.71
N LEU A 30 -3.90 -18.36 5.90
CA LEU A 30 -5.21 -19.00 6.11
C LEU A 30 -5.11 -20.53 6.05
N CYS A 31 -4.41 -21.08 5.05
CA CYS A 31 -4.17 -22.51 4.92
C CYS A 31 -3.42 -23.07 6.13
N TYR A 32 -2.40 -22.37 6.64
CA TYR A 32 -1.65 -22.79 7.82
C TYR A 32 -2.52 -22.76 9.08
N VAL A 33 -3.31 -21.71 9.28
CA VAL A 33 -4.24 -21.61 10.43
C VAL A 33 -5.27 -22.74 10.39
N VAL A 34 -5.89 -22.99 9.24
CA VAL A 34 -6.85 -24.09 9.07
C VAL A 34 -6.19 -25.44 9.33
N TYR A 35 -4.98 -25.66 8.79
CA TYR A 35 -4.22 -26.88 9.02
C TYR A 35 -3.93 -27.10 10.52
N VAL A 36 -3.47 -26.08 11.24
CA VAL A 36 -3.20 -26.16 12.68
C VAL A 36 -4.47 -26.43 13.48
N LEU A 37 -5.60 -25.81 13.12
CA LEU A 37 -6.90 -26.07 13.76
C LEU A 37 -7.38 -27.51 13.52
N GLN A 38 -7.21 -28.04 12.30
CA GLN A 38 -7.54 -29.42 11.97
C GLN A 38 -6.63 -30.41 12.72
N LEU A 39 -5.32 -30.14 12.78
CA LEU A 39 -4.36 -30.97 13.48
C LEU A 39 -4.65 -30.99 14.97
N ARG A 40 -4.99 -29.83 15.55
CA ARG A 40 -5.47 -29.71 16.93
C ARG A 40 -6.75 -30.51 17.14
N HIS A 41 -7.74 -30.37 16.27
CA HIS A 41 -9.00 -31.13 16.39
C HIS A 41 -8.77 -32.64 16.36
N VAL A 42 -7.96 -33.15 15.43
CA VAL A 42 -7.65 -34.58 15.31
C VAL A 42 -6.80 -35.08 16.49
N TYR A 43 -5.79 -34.32 16.92
CA TYR A 43 -4.92 -34.67 18.04
C TYR A 43 -5.68 -34.69 19.37
N TYR A 44 -6.48 -33.66 19.65
CA TYR A 44 -7.29 -33.58 20.87
C TYR A 44 -8.45 -34.59 20.86
N SER A 45 -9.11 -34.81 19.72
CA SER A 45 -10.16 -35.83 19.58
C SER A 45 -9.62 -37.25 19.85
N LYS A 46 -8.44 -37.57 19.32
CA LYS A 46 -7.79 -38.87 19.54
C LYS A 46 -7.36 -39.08 21.00
N HIS A 47 -6.93 -38.03 21.70
CA HIS A 47 -6.61 -38.11 23.13
C HIS A 47 -7.85 -38.20 24.04
N HIS A 48 -8.99 -37.61 23.65
CA HIS A 48 -10.23 -37.69 24.43
C HIS A 48 -10.89 -39.07 24.39
N VAL A 49 -10.76 -39.81 23.27
CA VAL A 49 -11.26 -41.19 23.14
C VAL A 49 -10.42 -42.20 23.94
N ASN A 50 -9.12 -41.93 24.13
CA ASN A 50 -8.24 -42.82 24.90
C ASN A 50 -8.33 -42.61 26.42
N HIS A 51 -8.80 -41.44 26.88
CA HIS A 51 -8.95 -41.14 28.32
C HIS A 51 -10.30 -41.54 28.93
N SER A 52 -11.32 -41.86 28.12
CA SER A 52 -12.64 -42.26 28.64
C SER A 52 -12.72 -43.73 29.10
N ALA A 53 -11.67 -44.54 28.91
CA ALA A 53 -11.67 -45.95 29.25
C ALA A 53 -11.06 -46.29 30.63
N THR A 54 -10.41 -45.37 31.36
CA THR A 54 -9.93 -45.68 32.72
C THR A 54 -9.98 -44.50 33.70
N CYS A 55 -10.46 -44.79 34.91
CA CYS A 55 -10.42 -44.01 36.15
C CYS A 55 -11.45 -42.90 36.38
N LEU A 56 -12.59 -43.33 36.94
CA LEU A 56 -13.35 -42.58 37.94
C LEU A 56 -12.51 -42.35 39.21
N LYS A 57 -12.51 -41.10 39.70
CA LYS A 57 -12.10 -40.56 41.03
C LYS A 57 -10.77 -39.79 41.06
N GLY A 58 -10.88 -38.49 41.37
CA GLY A 58 -9.85 -37.75 42.09
C GLY A 58 -9.62 -36.31 41.65
N LYS A 59 -10.14 -35.37 42.45
CA LYS A 59 -9.60 -34.02 42.75
C LYS A 59 -9.28 -33.10 41.55
N LYS A 60 -10.18 -32.12 41.34
CA LYS A 60 -9.98 -30.91 40.52
C LYS A 60 -8.71 -30.18 41.01
N ARG A 61 -7.60 -30.36 40.31
CA ARG A 61 -6.39 -29.54 40.41
C ARG A 61 -6.35 -28.70 39.14
N ASN A 62 -6.31 -27.38 39.27
CA ASN A 62 -6.21 -26.47 38.12
C ASN A 62 -5.03 -26.91 37.25
N ALA A 63 -5.33 -27.27 36.00
CA ALA A 63 -4.39 -27.97 35.13
C ALA A 63 -3.29 -27.01 34.63
N PRO A 64 -1.99 -27.40 34.70
CA PRO A 64 -0.87 -26.59 34.22
C PRO A 64 -0.96 -26.17 32.75
N GLY A 65 -1.78 -26.87 31.95
CA GLY A 65 -1.95 -26.58 30.52
C GLY A 65 -2.72 -25.28 30.23
N ASP A 66 -3.58 -24.83 31.15
CA ASP A 66 -4.41 -23.64 30.93
C ASP A 66 -3.57 -22.35 30.90
N ASP A 67 -2.47 -22.34 31.66
CA ASP A 67 -1.51 -21.23 31.69
C ASP A 67 -0.64 -21.18 30.42
N LEU A 68 -0.26 -22.35 29.89
CA LEU A 68 0.49 -22.48 28.64
C LEU A 68 -0.34 -22.01 27.44
N PHE A 69 -1.60 -22.44 27.37
CA PHE A 69 -2.53 -22.01 26.33
C PHE A 69 -2.79 -20.51 26.36
N ARG A 70 -2.93 -19.93 27.56
CA ARG A 70 -3.10 -18.48 27.73
C ARG A 70 -1.87 -17.72 27.23
N LYS A 71 -0.67 -18.22 27.53
CA LYS A 71 0.59 -17.61 27.07
C LYS A 71 0.78 -17.71 25.56
N GLU A 72 0.46 -18.85 24.96
CA GLU A 72 0.48 -19.01 23.49
C GLU A 72 -0.54 -18.10 22.81
N PHE A 73 -1.73 -17.96 23.38
CA PHE A 73 -2.75 -17.06 22.86
C PHE A 73 -2.31 -15.59 22.92
N GLU A 74 -1.69 -15.18 24.01
CA GLU A 74 -1.16 -13.81 24.14
C GLU A 74 -0.03 -13.57 23.14
N SER A 75 0.88 -14.54 22.96
CA SER A 75 1.94 -14.45 21.95
C SER A 75 1.39 -14.36 20.52
N MET A 76 0.33 -15.10 20.20
CA MET A 76 -0.36 -14.99 18.91
C MET A 76 -1.02 -13.61 18.75
N ARG A 77 -1.67 -13.10 19.80
CA ARG A 77 -2.30 -11.78 19.80
C ARG A 77 -1.27 -10.67 19.58
N GLU A 78 -0.13 -10.75 20.25
CA GLU A 78 0.99 -9.81 20.07
C GLU A 78 1.53 -9.85 18.64
N ALA A 79 1.74 -11.05 18.08
CA ALA A 79 2.19 -11.22 16.70
C ALA A 79 1.21 -10.61 15.69
N ILE A 80 -0.09 -10.84 15.87
CA ILE A 80 -1.14 -10.27 15.01
C ILE A 80 -1.18 -8.74 15.14
N SER A 81 -1.05 -8.21 16.35
CA SER A 81 -1.01 -6.76 16.59
C SER A 81 0.20 -6.12 15.90
N SER A 82 1.37 -6.76 15.98
CA SER A 82 2.60 -6.29 15.32
C SER A 82 2.45 -6.27 13.80
N VAL A 83 1.85 -7.31 13.21
CA VAL A 83 1.58 -7.36 11.77
C VAL A 83 0.57 -6.28 11.36
N THR A 84 -0.46 -6.05 12.18
CA THR A 84 -1.47 -5.01 11.93
C THR A 84 -0.84 -3.62 11.88
N GLU A 85 0.04 -3.30 12.83
CA GLU A 85 0.76 -2.02 12.82
C GLU A 85 1.71 -1.89 11.63
N ALA A 86 2.43 -2.95 11.26
CA ALA A 86 3.30 -2.94 10.07
C ALA A 86 2.51 -2.70 8.78
N ILE A 87 1.31 -3.27 8.64
CA ILE A 87 0.41 -3.01 7.51
C ILE A 87 -0.06 -1.55 7.51
N ARG A 88 -0.40 -1.00 8.68
CA ARG A 88 -0.85 0.39 8.80
C ARG A 88 0.25 1.38 8.43
N GLU A 89 1.47 1.15 8.91
CA GLU A 89 2.67 1.90 8.57
C GLU A 89 2.96 1.81 7.05
N GLY A 90 2.96 0.59 6.50
CA GLY A 90 3.17 0.36 5.07
C GLY A 90 2.13 1.06 4.19
N ASN A 91 0.87 1.06 4.61
CA ASN A 91 -0.20 1.80 3.91
C ASN A 91 -0.02 3.33 4.00
N ALA A 92 0.47 3.84 5.12
CA ALA A 92 0.76 5.27 5.27
C ALA A 92 1.92 5.71 4.35
N ILE A 93 2.98 4.88 4.25
CA ILE A 93 4.10 5.10 3.33
C ILE A 93 3.62 5.07 1.88
N ALA A 94 2.83 4.05 1.50
CA ALA A 94 2.29 3.92 0.14
C ALA A 94 1.39 5.10 -0.26
N LYS A 95 0.61 5.66 0.68
CA LYS A 95 -0.17 6.88 0.44
C LYS A 95 0.71 8.11 0.21
N ARG A 96 1.84 8.23 0.92
CA ARG A 96 2.79 9.33 0.75
C ARG A 96 3.61 9.21 -0.54
N SER A 97 3.89 7.99 -0.99
CA SER A 97 4.66 7.75 -2.22
C SER A 97 3.83 7.91 -3.49
N ARG A 98 2.50 7.96 -3.40
CA ARG A 98 1.64 8.14 -4.57
C ARG A 98 1.86 9.55 -5.13
N ALA A 99 2.41 9.62 -6.35
CA ALA A 99 2.58 10.89 -7.04
C ALA A 99 1.21 11.60 -7.12
N ARG A 100 1.15 12.86 -6.69
CA ARG A 100 -0.08 13.66 -6.83
C ARG A 100 -0.41 13.76 -8.32
N VAL A 101 -1.61 13.32 -8.68
CA VAL A 101 -2.16 13.49 -10.02
C VAL A 101 -2.89 14.83 -10.00
N TYR A 102 -2.49 15.74 -10.88
CA TYR A 102 -3.13 17.03 -11.05
C TYR A 102 -4.13 16.94 -12.19
N SER A 103 -5.33 17.50 -12.00
CA SER A 103 -6.30 17.60 -13.09
C SER A 103 -5.88 18.66 -14.11
N GLU A 104 -6.40 18.58 -15.33
CA GLU A 104 -6.12 19.58 -16.35
C GLU A 104 -6.69 20.95 -15.97
N GLU A 105 -7.82 20.99 -15.26
CA GLU A 105 -8.40 22.20 -14.71
C GLU A 105 -7.49 22.84 -13.66
N GLU A 106 -6.87 22.04 -12.78
CA GLU A 106 -5.87 22.53 -11.83
C GLU A 106 -4.67 23.15 -12.56
N VAL A 107 -4.18 22.52 -13.63
CA VAL A 107 -3.09 23.05 -14.46
C VAL A 107 -3.48 24.42 -15.04
N PHE A 108 -4.67 24.51 -15.65
CA PHE A 108 -5.11 25.76 -16.27
C PHE A 108 -5.34 26.87 -15.25
N ALA A 109 -5.97 26.56 -14.11
CA ALA A 109 -6.18 27.49 -13.02
C ALA A 109 -4.85 28.05 -12.49
N GLU A 110 -3.83 27.20 -12.34
CA GLU A 110 -2.51 27.64 -11.88
C GLU A 110 -1.82 28.58 -12.88
N LEU A 111 -1.94 28.32 -14.20
CA LEU A 111 -1.41 29.21 -15.23
C LEU A 111 -2.05 30.61 -15.19
N VAL A 112 -3.35 30.68 -14.85
CA VAL A 112 -4.04 31.95 -14.60
C VAL A 112 -3.53 32.60 -13.32
N ASN A 113 -3.41 31.84 -12.24
CA ASN A 113 -2.97 32.31 -10.92
C ASN A 113 -1.57 32.95 -10.96
N ILE A 114 -0.61 32.32 -11.64
CA ILE A 114 0.76 32.86 -11.78
C ILE A 114 0.85 33.97 -12.85
N GLY A 115 -0.26 34.32 -13.51
CA GLY A 115 -0.32 35.42 -14.47
C GLY A 115 0.39 35.14 -15.79
N VAL A 116 0.28 33.93 -16.34
CA VAL A 116 0.70 33.66 -17.73
C VAL A 116 -0.19 34.46 -18.68
N ASP A 117 0.45 35.16 -19.62
CA ASP A 117 -0.22 35.97 -20.65
C ASP A 117 -1.24 35.12 -21.42
N GLU A 118 -2.41 35.67 -21.69
CA GLU A 118 -3.51 34.95 -22.34
C GLU A 118 -3.12 34.36 -23.71
N ARG A 119 -2.27 35.06 -24.46
CA ARG A 119 -1.77 34.59 -25.77
C ARG A 119 -0.87 33.36 -25.65
N LEU A 120 -0.19 33.22 -24.51
CA LEU A 120 0.71 32.10 -24.22
C LEU A 120 0.05 31.01 -23.39
N ARG A 121 -1.04 31.32 -22.67
CA ARG A 121 -1.68 30.43 -21.70
C ARG A 121 -2.14 29.13 -22.32
N TYR A 122 -2.86 29.18 -23.43
CA TYR A 122 -3.31 27.96 -24.12
C TYR A 122 -2.13 27.12 -24.61
N LYS A 123 -1.07 27.78 -25.10
CA LYS A 123 0.14 27.08 -25.55
C LYS A 123 0.88 26.41 -24.38
N ALA A 124 0.97 27.09 -23.23
CA ALA A 124 1.56 26.54 -22.01
C ALA A 124 0.74 25.39 -21.45
N TYR A 125 -0.59 25.54 -21.42
CA TYR A 125 -1.52 24.49 -21.01
C TYR A 125 -1.35 23.23 -21.87
N THR A 126 -1.47 23.34 -23.19
CA THR A 126 -1.28 22.21 -24.11
C THR A 126 0.11 21.59 -23.99
N PHE A 127 1.15 22.40 -23.79
CA PHE A 127 2.51 21.90 -23.61
C PHE A 127 2.67 21.08 -22.32
N LEU A 128 2.04 21.50 -21.22
CA LEU A 128 2.09 20.82 -19.94
C LEU A 128 1.23 19.54 -19.96
N THR A 129 -0.02 19.63 -20.40
CA THR A 129 -0.97 18.48 -20.33
C THR A 129 -0.63 17.34 -21.28
N GLN A 130 0.19 17.58 -22.31
CA GLN A 130 0.72 16.53 -23.17
C GLN A 130 1.65 15.54 -22.46
N ASP A 131 2.19 15.88 -21.28
CA ASP A 131 3.19 15.07 -20.59
C ASP A 131 3.09 15.26 -19.08
N ALA A 132 2.64 14.21 -18.39
CA ALA A 132 2.43 14.20 -16.94
C ALA A 132 3.73 14.52 -16.15
N THR A 133 4.91 14.25 -16.73
CA THR A 133 6.18 14.59 -16.08
C THR A 133 6.41 16.10 -16.04
N ARG A 134 5.96 16.84 -17.06
CA ARG A 134 6.05 18.31 -17.10
C ARG A 134 5.10 18.95 -16.10
N VAL A 135 3.89 18.41 -15.98
CA VAL A 135 2.93 18.84 -14.94
C VAL A 135 3.54 18.64 -13.55
N ARG A 136 4.13 17.47 -13.30
CA ARG A 136 4.78 17.16 -12.02
C ARG A 136 5.95 18.11 -11.73
N ALA A 137 6.81 18.38 -12.72
CA ALA A 137 7.92 19.31 -12.58
C ALA A 137 7.43 20.76 -12.34
N PHE A 138 6.40 21.19 -13.07
CA PHE A 138 5.79 22.51 -12.93
C PHE A 138 5.22 22.74 -11.53
N PHE A 139 4.41 21.81 -11.01
CA PHE A 139 3.88 21.93 -9.65
C PHE A 139 4.92 21.66 -8.55
N GLY A 140 6.03 21.00 -8.88
CA GLY A 140 7.18 20.85 -7.98
C GLY A 140 8.02 22.12 -7.84
N CYS A 141 7.94 23.05 -8.80
CA CYS A 141 8.60 24.35 -8.74
C CYS A 141 7.86 25.29 -7.75
N PRO A 142 8.57 26.13 -6.98
CA PRO A 142 7.96 27.18 -6.15
C PRO A 142 7.05 28.11 -6.96
N VAL A 143 5.93 28.55 -6.38
CA VAL A 143 4.87 29.31 -7.08
C VAL A 143 5.43 30.57 -7.75
N GLU A 144 6.36 31.23 -7.07
CA GLU A 144 7.01 32.48 -7.48
C GLU A 144 7.86 32.31 -8.75
N GLU A 145 8.42 31.11 -8.96
CA GLU A 145 9.30 30.80 -10.07
C GLU A 145 8.59 30.09 -11.24
N ARG A 146 7.41 29.49 -10.98
CA ARG A 146 6.65 28.69 -11.95
C ARG A 146 6.46 29.37 -13.30
N LYS A 147 6.22 30.68 -13.32
CA LYS A 147 6.00 31.43 -14.57
C LYS A 147 7.27 31.46 -15.43
N ASN A 148 8.42 31.76 -14.85
CA ASN A 148 9.68 31.75 -15.58
C ASN A 148 10.08 30.32 -15.98
N PHE A 149 9.84 29.37 -15.08
CA PHE A 149 10.12 27.97 -15.30
C PHE A 149 9.34 27.39 -16.49
N VAL A 150 8.02 27.62 -16.58
CA VAL A 150 7.22 27.11 -17.71
C VAL A 150 7.65 27.73 -19.03
N LEU A 151 8.03 29.02 -19.03
CA LEU A 151 8.55 29.67 -20.24
C LEU A 151 9.92 29.09 -20.65
N GLN A 152 10.81 28.82 -19.68
CA GLN A 152 12.09 28.16 -19.96
C GLN A 152 11.91 26.75 -20.51
N LEU A 153 10.95 26.00 -19.98
CA LEU A 153 10.59 24.68 -20.48
C LEU A 153 10.11 24.73 -21.93
N MET A 154 9.29 25.71 -22.28
CA MET A 154 8.69 25.84 -23.61
C MET A 154 9.67 26.37 -24.67
N TYR A 155 10.52 27.33 -24.31
CA TYR A 155 11.35 28.07 -25.27
C TYR A 155 12.85 27.80 -25.10
N GLY A 156 13.26 27.09 -24.05
CA GLY A 156 14.65 26.87 -23.69
C GLY A 156 15.28 28.08 -22.98
N PRO A 157 16.46 27.89 -22.35
CA PRO A 157 17.11 28.92 -21.52
C PRO A 157 17.65 30.14 -22.27
N ARG A 158 17.53 30.19 -23.61
CA ARG A 158 18.13 31.23 -24.47
C ARG A 158 17.12 32.21 -25.09
N ASN A 159 15.82 32.02 -24.83
CA ASN A 159 14.75 32.73 -25.52
C ASN A 159 13.83 33.52 -24.56
N LEU A 160 14.36 33.95 -23.41
CA LEU A 160 13.66 34.74 -22.39
C LEU A 160 14.33 36.07 -22.14
#